data_AF-A0A7S4VZE9-F1
#
_entry.id   AF-A0A7S4VZE9-F1
#
_cell.length_a   1.000
_cell.length_b   1.000
_cell.length_c   1.000
_cell.angle_alpha   90.00
_cell.angle_beta   90.00
_cell.angle_gamma   90.00
#
_symmetry.space_group_name_H-M   'P 1'
#
loop_
_entity.id
_entity.type
_entity.pdbx_description
1 polymer ?
#
loop_
_entity_poly.entity_id
_entity_poly.type
_entity_poly.pdbx_seq_one_letter_code
_entity_poly.pdbx_strand_id
1 'polypeptide(L)'
;YLHNEVVRVCPRKFGITRVLRYKVTMMPTMELKSSMHGSSFAHLCHFDSGACTGPSNSLRDYQRYGYAVGCDKPSTHTAAYKDATWYSLPGSCPRMTFSAKSRNPTCHFTDPGGECKPGEAWSKTCTWRKEYAGEVSLQELTGVPPDRSWCKQGNFEWQASCDCGHGTSFWNGKRNMALGSQRVEKLRGLFARKYPTMPADFGEARCPFGDRNR
;
A
#
# COMPACT_ATOMS: atom_id res chain seq x y z
N TYR A 1 0.26 8.67 -5.82
CA TYR A 1 0.81 7.33 -6.11
C TYR A 1 0.13 6.71 -7.32
N LEU A 2 -1.19 6.46 -7.30
CA LEU A 2 -1.90 5.83 -8.44
C LEU A 2 -1.69 6.55 -9.78
N HIS A 3 -1.63 7.89 -9.79
CA HIS A 3 -1.24 8.68 -10.97
C HIS A 3 0.09 8.23 -11.60
N ASN A 4 1.11 7.96 -10.79
CA ASN A 4 2.44 7.60 -11.28
C ASN A 4 2.53 6.12 -11.63
N GLU A 5 1.91 5.26 -10.82
CA GLU A 5 2.15 3.82 -10.86
C GLU A 5 1.08 3.00 -11.54
N VAL A 6 -0.13 3.54 -11.75
CA VAL A 6 -1.26 2.75 -12.25
C VAL A 6 -1.85 3.38 -13.50
N VAL A 7 -2.25 4.65 -13.42
CA VAL A 7 -3.12 5.29 -14.44
C VAL A 7 -2.38 6.15 -15.46
N ARG A 8 -1.04 6.25 -15.41
CA ARG A 8 -0.25 6.97 -16.44
C ARG A 8 -0.18 6.26 -17.79
N VAL A 9 -0.61 4.99 -17.84
CA VAL A 9 -0.60 4.15 -19.03
C VAL A 9 -2.01 3.61 -19.27
N CYS A 10 -2.34 3.36 -20.53
CA CYS A 10 -3.63 2.79 -20.94
C CYS A 10 -3.39 1.53 -21.79
N PRO A 11 -3.89 0.34 -21.39
CA PRO A 11 -4.58 0.04 -20.13
C PRO A 11 -3.71 0.23 -18.89
N ARG A 12 -4.34 0.24 -17.71
CA ARG A 12 -3.69 0.41 -16.40
C ARG A 12 -2.48 -0.53 -16.24
N LYS A 13 -1.40 -0.02 -15.65
CA LYS A 13 -0.15 -0.77 -15.43
C LYS A 13 -0.45 -2.09 -14.70
N PHE A 14 0.19 -3.16 -15.14
CA PHE A 14 0.05 -4.53 -14.59
C PHE A 14 -1.38 -5.08 -14.56
N GLY A 15 -2.33 -4.50 -15.30
CA GLY A 15 -3.73 -4.94 -15.29
C GLY A 15 -4.40 -4.73 -13.92
N ILE A 16 -3.98 -3.72 -13.16
CA ILE A 16 -4.61 -3.40 -11.87
C ILE A 16 -6.06 -2.95 -12.10
N THR A 17 -7.01 -3.64 -11.47
CA THR A 17 -8.46 -3.45 -11.69
C THR A 17 -9.24 -3.07 -10.45
N ARG A 18 -8.65 -3.14 -9.26
CA ARG A 18 -9.39 -2.99 -7.99
C ARG A 18 -8.52 -2.45 -6.87
N VAL A 19 -9.19 -1.87 -5.87
CA VAL A 19 -8.62 -1.52 -4.57
C VAL A 19 -9.05 -2.58 -3.58
N LEU A 20 -8.09 -3.25 -2.95
CA LEU A 20 -8.33 -4.21 -1.88
C LEU A 20 -8.24 -3.50 -0.53
N ARG A 21 -9.14 -3.85 0.38
CA ARG A 21 -9.12 -3.40 1.78
C ARG A 21 -8.86 -4.59 2.67
N TYR A 22 -7.96 -4.41 3.63
CA TYR A 22 -7.63 -5.39 4.65
C TYR A 22 -7.77 -4.79 6.03
N LYS A 23 -8.27 -5.57 6.98
CA LYS A 23 -8.14 -5.30 8.40
C LYS A 23 -6.82 -5.91 8.86
N VAL A 24 -5.93 -5.07 9.37
CA VAL A 24 -4.59 -5.50 9.81
C VAL A 24 -4.53 -5.44 11.33
N THR A 25 -4.10 -6.54 11.93
CA THR A 25 -3.74 -6.59 13.35
C THR A 25 -2.24 -6.76 13.44
N MET A 26 -1.57 -5.96 14.26
CA MET A 26 -0.11 -6.04 14.42
C MET A 26 0.29 -5.98 15.89
N MET A 27 1.42 -6.63 16.20
CA MET A 27 2.07 -6.56 17.49
C MET A 27 3.51 -6.07 17.29
N PRO A 28 3.80 -4.82 17.68
CA PRO A 28 5.16 -4.31 17.72
C PRO A 28 6.02 -5.15 18.68
N THR A 29 7.24 -5.49 18.27
CA THR A 29 8.18 -6.19 19.15
C THR A 29 8.64 -5.27 20.28
N MET A 30 9.09 -5.88 21.39
CA MET A 30 9.60 -5.11 22.52
C MET A 30 10.83 -4.28 22.12
N GLU A 31 11.71 -4.85 21.29
CA GLU A 31 12.90 -4.16 20.80
C GLU A 31 12.56 -2.92 19.97
N LEU A 32 11.52 -3.00 19.13
CA LEU A 32 11.03 -1.85 18.37
C LEU A 32 10.52 -0.77 19.31
N LYS A 33 9.62 -1.12 20.24
CA LYS A 33 9.03 -0.16 21.18
C LYS A 33 10.10 0.54 22.01
N SER A 34 11.07 -0.21 22.51
CA SER A 34 12.16 0.34 23.32
C SER A 34 13.12 1.21 22.52
N SER A 35 13.36 0.90 21.24
CA SER A 35 14.36 1.62 20.42
C SER A 35 13.78 2.80 19.64
N MET A 36 12.47 2.85 19.41
CA MET A 36 11.80 3.87 18.57
C MET A 36 10.85 4.75 19.38
N HIS A 37 11.23 5.14 20.60
CA HIS A 37 10.45 6.03 21.49
C HIS A 37 8.98 5.59 21.66
N GLY A 38 8.73 4.30 21.79
CA GLY A 38 7.37 3.75 21.93
C GLY A 38 6.58 3.63 20.63
N SER A 39 7.19 3.88 19.46
CA SER A 39 6.56 3.68 18.15
C SER A 39 6.08 2.24 17.96
N SER A 40 4.94 2.10 17.30
CA SER A 40 4.41 0.81 16.83
C SER A 40 4.95 0.41 15.45
N PHE A 41 5.69 1.28 14.78
CA PHE A 41 6.16 1.10 13.41
C PHE A 41 7.68 1.23 13.30
N ALA A 42 8.26 0.44 12.39
CA ALA A 42 9.62 0.58 11.88
C ALA A 42 9.66 1.47 10.62
N HIS A 43 10.83 1.67 10.04
CA HIS A 43 10.91 2.34 8.74
C HIS A 43 10.19 1.52 7.67
N LEU A 44 9.42 2.19 6.81
CA LEU A 44 8.78 1.54 5.66
C LEU A 44 9.82 0.84 4.78
N CYS A 45 9.47 -0.32 4.23
CA CYS A 45 10.12 -0.85 3.04
C CYS A 45 9.22 -0.79 1.80
N HIS A 46 9.75 -0.25 0.72
CA HIS A 46 9.22 -0.43 -0.62
C HIS A 46 9.47 -1.86 -1.10
N PHE A 47 8.44 -2.51 -1.63
CA PHE A 47 8.55 -3.86 -2.18
C PHE A 47 8.41 -3.83 -3.69
N ASP A 48 9.52 -4.00 -4.40
CA ASP A 48 9.54 -4.11 -5.86
C ASP A 48 9.79 -5.56 -6.25
N SER A 49 8.92 -6.10 -7.11
CA SER A 49 8.98 -7.51 -7.55
C SER A 49 9.08 -8.51 -6.39
N GLY A 50 8.48 -8.19 -5.23
CA GLY A 50 8.46 -9.03 -4.04
C GLY A 50 9.65 -8.89 -3.10
N ALA A 51 10.65 -8.06 -3.44
CA ALA A 51 11.82 -7.78 -2.62
C ALA A 51 11.76 -6.38 -2.00
N CYS A 52 12.21 -6.27 -0.76
CA CYS A 52 12.40 -5.02 -0.05
C CYS A 52 13.58 -4.25 -0.69
N THR A 53 13.27 -3.16 -1.38
CA THR A 53 14.24 -2.32 -2.11
C THR A 53 14.64 -1.05 -1.39
N GLY A 54 14.03 -0.77 -0.23
CA GLY A 54 14.51 0.21 0.73
C GLY A 54 13.44 1.16 1.25
N PRO A 55 13.84 2.23 1.98
CA PRO A 55 15.22 2.69 2.24
C PRO A 55 16.14 1.67 2.95
N SER A 56 17.47 1.86 2.87
CA SER A 56 18.48 0.90 3.36
C SER A 56 18.31 0.45 4.82
N ASN A 57 17.68 1.29 5.66
CA ASN A 57 17.36 0.97 7.04
C ASN A 57 16.32 -0.15 7.19
N SER A 58 15.41 -0.35 6.23
CA SER A 58 14.28 -1.27 6.41
C SER A 58 14.70 -2.74 6.52
N LEU A 59 15.76 -3.15 5.79
CA LEU A 59 16.32 -4.50 5.93
C LEU A 59 17.08 -4.71 7.25
N ARG A 60 17.71 -3.66 7.77
CA ARG A 60 18.40 -3.66 9.08
C ARG A 60 17.37 -3.71 10.21
N ASP A 61 16.27 -2.98 10.06
CA ASP A 61 15.15 -3.00 10.99
C ASP A 61 14.58 -4.41 11.11
N TYR A 62 14.45 -5.18 10.01
CA TYR A 62 14.03 -6.58 10.10
C TYR A 62 14.96 -7.46 10.93
N GLN A 63 16.27 -7.23 10.87
CA GLN A 63 17.24 -7.97 11.67
C GLN A 63 17.18 -7.55 13.15
N ARG A 64 17.03 -6.25 13.41
CA ARG A 64 17.12 -5.69 14.76
C ARG A 64 15.81 -5.86 15.54
N TYR A 65 14.69 -5.59 14.90
CA TYR A 65 13.37 -5.50 15.53
C TYR A 65 12.45 -6.66 15.15
N GLY A 66 12.93 -7.64 14.38
CA GLY A 66 12.08 -8.61 13.72
C GLY A 66 11.34 -7.99 12.53
N TYR A 67 10.48 -8.77 11.87
CA TYR A 67 9.74 -8.36 10.67
C TYR A 67 8.59 -7.39 10.99
N ALA A 68 8.90 -6.30 11.70
CA ALA A 68 7.95 -5.28 12.10
C ALA A 68 7.28 -4.61 10.89
N VAL A 69 6.04 -4.18 11.09
CA VAL A 69 5.32 -3.36 10.11
C VAL A 69 6.00 -2.00 10.04
N GLY A 70 6.33 -1.57 8.82
CA GLY A 70 6.89 -0.25 8.57
C GLY A 70 5.81 0.75 8.17
N CYS A 71 6.07 2.04 8.36
CA CYS A 71 5.21 3.10 7.85
C CYS A 71 6.01 4.29 7.32
N ASP A 72 5.41 5.09 6.44
CA ASP A 72 5.97 6.37 5.99
C ASP A 72 4.85 7.30 5.50
N LYS A 73 5.02 8.61 5.69
CA LYS A 73 4.11 9.62 5.12
C LYS A 73 4.61 10.02 3.73
N PRO A 74 3.85 9.75 2.65
CA PRO A 74 4.26 10.14 1.32
C PRO A 74 4.27 11.66 1.15
N SER A 75 5.24 12.15 0.37
CA SER A 75 5.25 13.54 -0.07
C SER A 75 3.97 13.90 -0.82
N THR A 76 3.46 15.10 -0.58
CA THR A 76 2.29 15.65 -1.31
C THR A 76 2.55 15.78 -2.81
N HIS A 77 3.82 15.88 -3.24
CA HIS A 77 4.23 15.81 -4.64
C HIS A 77 3.95 14.44 -5.29
N THR A 78 4.12 13.38 -4.51
CA THR A 78 3.91 11.99 -4.95
C THR A 78 2.44 11.60 -4.84
N ALA A 79 1.77 12.08 -3.79
CA ALA A 79 0.37 11.78 -3.52
C ALA A 79 -0.26 12.93 -2.71
N ALA A 80 -1.04 13.80 -3.36
CA ALA A 80 -1.77 14.87 -2.67
C ALA A 80 -3.07 14.35 -2.00
N TYR A 81 -2.95 13.25 -1.27
CA TYR A 81 -4.00 12.74 -0.40
C TYR A 81 -3.69 13.21 1.01
N LYS A 82 -4.61 13.97 1.58
CA LYS A 82 -4.50 14.44 2.97
C LYS A 82 -4.41 13.22 3.89
N ASP A 83 -3.49 13.28 4.86
CA ASP A 83 -3.35 12.25 5.89
C ASP A 83 -3.09 10.83 5.32
N ALA A 84 -2.45 10.75 4.15
CA ALA A 84 -2.03 9.46 3.62
C ALA A 84 -0.85 8.91 4.44
N THR A 85 -0.89 7.60 4.70
CA THR A 85 0.24 6.84 5.23
C THR A 85 0.44 5.59 4.37
N TRP A 86 1.69 5.30 4.04
CA TRP A 86 2.09 4.04 3.44
C TRP A 86 2.51 3.07 4.52
N TYR A 87 2.19 1.79 4.32
CA TYR A 87 2.59 0.71 5.22
C TYR A 87 3.33 -0.37 4.45
N SER A 88 4.32 -0.98 5.10
CA SER A 88 5.04 -2.13 4.57
C SER A 88 4.84 -3.33 5.49
N LEU A 89 4.24 -4.38 4.94
CA LEU A 89 3.95 -5.62 5.65
C LEU A 89 4.88 -6.71 5.07
N PRO A 90 6.00 -7.03 5.74
CA PRO A 90 6.94 -8.02 5.23
C PRO A 90 6.30 -9.41 5.18
N GLY A 91 5.99 -9.87 3.98
CA GLY A 91 5.67 -11.27 3.71
C GLY A 91 6.93 -12.13 3.63
N SER A 92 6.78 -13.40 3.27
CA SER A 92 7.90 -14.34 3.25
C SER A 92 8.98 -14.01 2.22
N CYS A 93 10.23 -14.28 2.60
CA CYS A 93 11.46 -13.98 1.88
C CYS A 93 11.53 -12.51 1.42
N PRO A 94 11.38 -11.52 2.32
CA PRO A 94 11.31 -10.11 1.94
C PRO A 94 12.59 -9.60 1.28
N ARG A 95 13.71 -10.32 1.32
CA ARG A 95 14.96 -9.93 0.63
C ARG A 95 15.06 -10.37 -0.83
N MET A 96 14.12 -11.18 -1.30
CA MET A 96 14.21 -11.85 -2.60
C MET A 96 13.11 -11.40 -3.55
N THR A 97 13.43 -11.28 -4.84
CA THR A 97 12.41 -11.06 -5.87
C THR A 97 11.58 -12.34 -6.06
N PHE A 98 10.40 -12.25 -6.67
CA PHE A 98 9.56 -13.41 -6.96
C PHE A 98 10.33 -14.52 -7.68
N SER A 99 11.12 -14.18 -8.71
CA SER A 99 11.97 -15.15 -9.44
C SER A 99 13.02 -15.81 -8.54
N ALA A 100 13.64 -15.05 -7.62
CA ALA A 100 14.61 -15.61 -6.69
C ALA A 100 13.94 -16.52 -5.66
N LYS A 101 12.74 -16.19 -5.16
CA LYS A 101 11.94 -17.06 -4.27
C LYS A 101 11.62 -18.38 -4.93
N SER A 102 11.18 -18.34 -6.19
CA SER A 102 10.88 -19.56 -6.97
C SER A 102 12.10 -20.47 -7.15
N ARG A 103 13.30 -19.90 -7.28
CA ARG A 103 14.56 -20.66 -7.38
C ARG A 103 15.12 -21.11 -6.03
N ASN A 104 14.62 -20.56 -4.92
CA ASN A 104 15.09 -20.87 -3.58
C ASN A 104 13.93 -21.00 -2.58
N PRO A 105 13.16 -22.10 -2.63
CA PRO A 105 12.00 -22.27 -1.76
C PRO A 105 12.36 -22.43 -0.27
N THR A 106 13.63 -22.70 0.07
CA THR A 106 14.05 -22.83 1.47
C THR A 106 14.13 -21.48 2.19
N CYS A 107 14.07 -20.36 1.45
CA CYS A 107 14.05 -19.03 2.04
C CYS A 107 12.88 -18.82 3.00
N HIS A 108 11.77 -19.55 2.83
CA HIS A 108 10.60 -19.46 3.72
C HIS A 108 10.91 -19.88 5.17
N PHE A 109 11.95 -20.69 5.38
CA PHE A 109 12.40 -21.11 6.72
C PHE A 109 13.38 -20.12 7.34
N THR A 110 14.28 -19.54 6.53
CA THR A 110 15.35 -18.65 7.01
C THR A 110 14.96 -17.17 7.01
N ASP A 111 13.96 -16.79 6.22
CA ASP A 111 13.46 -15.43 6.06
C ASP A 111 11.91 -15.44 6.02
N PRO A 112 11.23 -15.95 7.07
CA PRO A 112 9.79 -16.28 7.02
C PRO A 112 8.88 -15.06 6.82
N GLY A 113 9.36 -13.86 7.11
CA GLY A 113 8.55 -12.64 7.14
C GLY A 113 7.87 -12.44 8.49
N GLY A 114 6.89 -11.54 8.53
CA GLY A 114 6.15 -11.18 9.76
C GLY A 114 4.69 -11.63 9.77
N GLU A 115 4.21 -12.27 8.71
CA GLU A 115 2.81 -12.72 8.62
C GLU A 115 2.58 -13.94 9.53
N CYS A 116 1.78 -13.76 10.56
CA CYS A 116 1.39 -14.82 11.48
C CYS A 116 0.31 -15.73 10.89
N LYS A 117 0.37 -17.01 11.24
CA LYS A 117 -0.75 -17.93 11.08
C LYS A 117 -1.82 -17.69 12.16
N PRO A 118 -3.09 -18.08 11.90
CA PRO A 118 -4.12 -18.07 12.94
C PRO A 118 -3.67 -18.86 14.17
N GLY A 119 -3.81 -18.26 15.36
CA GLY A 119 -3.42 -18.87 16.64
C GLY A 119 -1.92 -18.82 16.98
N GLU A 120 -1.06 -18.38 16.07
CA GLU A 120 0.39 -18.29 16.32
C GLU A 120 0.72 -17.20 17.33
N ALA A 121 1.59 -17.49 18.30
CA ALA A 121 2.03 -16.50 19.29
C ALA A 121 2.88 -15.40 18.62
N TRP A 122 2.69 -14.15 19.05
CA TRP A 122 3.45 -13.02 18.55
C TRP A 122 4.95 -13.19 18.83
N SER A 123 5.78 -12.89 17.83
CA SER A 123 7.24 -13.06 17.90
C SER A 123 7.94 -12.12 16.90
N LYS A 124 9.28 -12.18 16.81
CA LYS A 124 10.03 -11.44 15.77
C LYS A 124 9.72 -11.89 14.34
N THR A 125 9.13 -13.08 14.17
CA THR A 125 8.73 -13.66 12.87
C THR A 125 7.21 -13.78 12.71
N CYS A 126 6.47 -13.29 13.69
CA CYS A 126 5.01 -13.20 13.68
C CYS A 126 4.64 -11.86 14.32
N THR A 127 4.50 -10.83 13.50
CA THR A 127 4.31 -9.43 13.91
C THR A 127 3.01 -8.84 13.38
N TRP A 128 2.39 -9.45 12.36
CA TRP A 128 1.13 -8.96 11.80
C TRP A 128 0.24 -10.07 11.24
N ARG A 129 -1.05 -9.78 11.18
CA ARG A 129 -2.11 -10.59 10.57
C ARG A 129 -2.96 -9.69 9.69
N LYS A 130 -3.49 -10.23 8.60
CA LYS A 130 -4.45 -9.54 7.75
C LYS A 130 -5.71 -10.36 7.58
N GLU A 131 -6.84 -9.68 7.56
CA GLU A 131 -8.14 -10.23 7.23
C GLU A 131 -8.68 -9.45 6.03
N TYR A 132 -9.18 -10.15 5.01
CA TYR A 132 -9.79 -9.50 3.87
C TYR A 132 -11.04 -8.72 4.31
N ALA A 133 -11.11 -7.44 3.97
CA ALA A 133 -12.16 -6.52 4.38
C ALA A 133 -12.87 -5.85 3.17
N GLY A 134 -12.86 -6.55 2.03
CA GLY A 134 -13.59 -6.17 0.84
C GLY A 134 -12.73 -5.57 -0.27
N GLU A 135 -13.38 -5.32 -1.40
CA GLU A 135 -12.78 -4.72 -2.58
C GLU A 135 -13.77 -3.80 -3.31
N VAL A 136 -13.22 -2.79 -3.95
CA VAL A 136 -13.92 -1.90 -4.87
C VAL A 136 -13.20 -1.96 -6.21
N SER A 137 -13.91 -2.25 -7.30
CA SER A 137 -13.29 -2.20 -8.62
C SER A 137 -12.99 -0.75 -9.00
N LEU A 138 -11.91 -0.54 -9.76
CA LEU A 138 -11.58 0.78 -10.28
C LEU A 138 -12.63 1.25 -11.30
N GLN A 139 -13.33 0.33 -11.97
CA GLN A 139 -14.47 0.70 -12.82
C GLN A 139 -15.63 1.29 -12.01
N GLU A 140 -16.00 0.68 -10.87
CA GLU A 140 -17.01 1.25 -9.96
C GLU A 140 -16.57 2.62 -9.41
N LEU A 141 -15.28 2.78 -9.13
CA LEU A 141 -14.74 4.03 -8.58
C LEU A 141 -14.67 5.16 -9.62
N THR A 142 -14.16 4.87 -10.82
CA THR A 142 -13.80 5.90 -11.81
C THR A 142 -14.78 5.98 -12.99
N GLY A 143 -15.63 4.97 -13.18
CA GLY A 143 -16.47 4.81 -14.36
C GLY A 143 -15.72 4.32 -15.60
N VAL A 144 -14.40 4.10 -15.51
CA VAL A 144 -13.55 3.74 -16.65
C VAL A 144 -13.44 2.22 -16.76
N PRO A 145 -13.83 1.62 -17.90
CA PRO A 145 -13.72 0.18 -18.10
C PRO A 145 -12.24 -0.26 -18.12
N PRO A 146 -11.92 -1.48 -17.66
CA PRO A 146 -10.55 -1.98 -17.65
C PRO A 146 -10.05 -2.42 -19.04
N ASP A 147 -10.93 -2.44 -20.04
CA ASP A 147 -10.68 -3.02 -21.35
C ASP A 147 -9.88 -2.10 -22.30
N ARG A 148 -9.09 -2.71 -23.17
CA ARG A 148 -8.22 -2.01 -24.14
C ARG A 148 -9.01 -1.26 -25.22
N SER A 149 -10.26 -1.63 -25.51
CA SER A 149 -11.10 -0.92 -26.50
C SER A 149 -11.32 0.54 -26.13
N TRP A 150 -11.39 0.87 -24.83
CA TRP A 150 -11.52 2.25 -24.37
C TRP A 150 -10.27 3.06 -24.71
N CYS A 151 -9.08 2.49 -24.52
CA CYS A 151 -7.81 3.11 -24.92
C CYS A 151 -7.69 3.27 -26.45
N LYS A 152 -8.19 2.29 -27.23
CA LYS A 152 -8.17 2.34 -28.71
C LYS A 152 -8.99 3.49 -29.29
N GLN A 153 -9.96 4.02 -28.53
CA GLN A 153 -10.73 5.22 -28.90
C GLN A 153 -9.98 6.53 -28.62
N GLY A 154 -8.72 6.47 -28.19
CA GLY A 154 -7.92 7.65 -27.86
C GLY A 154 -8.12 8.16 -26.43
N ASN A 155 -8.85 7.44 -25.58
CA ASN A 155 -9.06 7.80 -24.18
C ASN A 155 -7.86 7.41 -23.30
N PHE A 156 -7.68 8.12 -22.18
CA PHE A 156 -6.68 7.81 -21.15
C PHE A 156 -7.12 8.36 -19.79
N GLU A 157 -6.80 7.64 -18.72
CA GLU A 157 -7.23 8.03 -17.37
C GLU A 157 -6.50 9.25 -16.84
N TRP A 158 -5.21 9.39 -17.14
CA TRP A 158 -4.41 10.54 -16.74
C TRP A 158 -3.13 10.66 -17.59
N GLN A 159 -2.74 11.89 -17.90
CA GLN A 159 -1.47 12.22 -18.54
C GLN A 159 -0.81 13.42 -17.85
N ALA A 160 0.53 13.37 -17.72
CA ALA A 160 1.30 14.37 -17.00
C ALA A 160 1.34 15.75 -17.68
N SER A 161 1.30 15.80 -19.02
CA SER A 161 1.41 17.05 -19.81
C SER A 161 0.27 18.03 -19.55
N CYS A 162 -0.94 17.54 -19.32
CA CYS A 162 -2.11 18.36 -19.02
C CYS A 162 -2.63 18.20 -17.58
N ASP A 163 -2.03 17.30 -16.78
CA ASP A 163 -2.55 16.84 -15.49
C ASP A 163 -4.05 16.46 -15.55
N CYS A 164 -4.43 15.79 -16.64
CA CYS A 164 -5.81 15.53 -17.01
C CYS A 164 -5.99 14.15 -17.67
N GLY A 165 -7.22 13.67 -17.72
CA GLY A 165 -7.63 12.51 -18.53
C GLY A 165 -8.41 12.92 -19.79
N HIS A 166 -8.57 11.97 -20.71
CA HIS A 166 -9.45 12.08 -21.88
C HIS A 166 -10.47 10.93 -21.84
N GLY A 167 -11.76 11.27 -21.94
CA GLY A 167 -12.87 10.34 -21.69
C GLY A 167 -13.22 10.17 -20.20
N THR A 168 -12.48 10.79 -19.29
CA THR A 168 -12.76 10.87 -17.85
C THR A 168 -12.06 12.08 -17.22
N SER A 169 -12.63 12.64 -16.15
CA SER A 169 -12.00 13.70 -15.34
C SER A 169 -11.59 13.22 -13.95
N PHE A 170 -11.82 11.94 -13.62
CA PHE A 170 -11.69 11.42 -12.27
C PHE A 170 -10.29 11.65 -11.68
N TRP A 171 -9.24 11.52 -12.49
CA TRP A 171 -7.84 11.67 -12.06
C TRP A 171 -7.25 13.07 -12.31
N ASN A 172 -8.02 14.06 -12.77
CA ASN A 172 -7.50 15.41 -13.07
C ASN A 172 -6.96 16.12 -11.81
N GLY A 173 -5.88 16.89 -11.95
CA GLY A 173 -5.34 17.65 -10.81
C GLY A 173 -4.69 16.74 -9.76
N LYS A 174 -3.59 16.08 -10.14
CA LYS A 174 -2.82 15.15 -9.27
C LYS A 174 -2.41 15.82 -7.95
N ARG A 175 -2.08 17.11 -7.97
CA ARG A 175 -1.63 17.87 -6.80
C ARG A 175 -2.74 18.61 -6.07
N ASN A 176 -3.98 18.54 -6.55
CA ASN A 176 -5.11 19.19 -5.92
C ASN A 176 -5.64 18.34 -4.74
N MET A 177 -5.37 18.78 -3.52
CA MET A 177 -5.76 18.09 -2.29
C MET A 177 -7.29 17.98 -2.11
N ALA A 178 -8.06 18.95 -2.59
CA ALA A 178 -9.52 18.88 -2.52
C ALA A 178 -10.06 17.77 -3.42
N LEU A 179 -9.55 17.67 -4.66
CA LEU A 179 -9.87 16.56 -5.56
C LEU A 179 -9.36 15.22 -5.01
N GLY A 180 -8.18 15.21 -4.37
CA GLY A 180 -7.66 14.04 -3.65
C GLY A 180 -8.64 13.55 -2.57
N SER A 181 -9.14 14.47 -1.74
CA SER A 181 -10.10 14.16 -0.66
C SER A 181 -11.42 13.65 -1.23
N GLN A 182 -11.95 14.28 -2.29
CA GLN A 182 -13.15 13.81 -2.98
C GLN A 182 -13.03 12.37 -3.51
N ARG A 183 -11.86 11.97 -4.02
CA ARG A 183 -11.61 10.59 -4.46
C ARG A 183 -11.64 9.61 -3.31
N VAL A 184 -11.00 9.96 -2.19
CA VAL A 184 -10.97 9.12 -0.97
C VAL A 184 -12.40 8.98 -0.41
N GLU A 185 -13.16 10.06 -0.39
CA GLU A 185 -14.53 10.05 0.11
C GLU A 185 -15.46 9.22 -0.79
N LYS A 186 -15.31 9.31 -2.12
CA LYS A 186 -16.03 8.43 -3.04
C LYS A 186 -15.69 6.95 -2.82
N LEU A 187 -14.41 6.64 -2.61
CA LEU A 187 -13.95 5.27 -2.31
C LEU A 187 -14.52 4.76 -0.98
N ARG A 188 -14.46 5.58 0.09
CA ARG A 188 -15.05 5.27 1.39
C ARG A 188 -16.56 5.03 1.27
N GLY A 189 -17.26 5.87 0.52
CA GLY A 189 -18.70 5.70 0.26
C GLY A 189 -19.03 4.40 -0.47
N LEU A 190 -18.19 3.95 -1.40
CA LEU A 190 -18.34 2.65 -2.08
C LEU A 190 -18.14 1.49 -1.10
N PHE A 191 -17.11 1.55 -0.24
CA PHE A 191 -16.92 0.52 0.79
C PHE A 191 -18.07 0.48 1.80
N ALA A 192 -18.56 1.63 2.26
CA ALA A 192 -19.67 1.70 3.21
C ALA A 192 -20.95 1.09 2.63
N ARG A 193 -21.24 1.35 1.35
CA ARG A 193 -22.40 0.74 0.66
C ARG A 193 -22.25 -0.76 0.45
N LYS A 194 -21.07 -1.22 0.04
CA LYS A 194 -20.82 -2.63 -0.33
C LYS A 194 -20.58 -3.53 0.88
N TYR A 195 -20.06 -2.97 1.97
CA TYR A 195 -19.72 -3.69 3.20
C TYR A 195 -20.28 -2.95 4.44
N PRO A 196 -21.61 -2.82 4.56
CA PRO A 196 -22.25 -1.96 5.57
C PRO A 196 -22.03 -2.43 7.02
N THR A 197 -21.69 -3.71 7.22
CA THR A 197 -21.41 -4.28 8.55
C THR A 197 -19.95 -4.11 8.98
N MET A 198 -19.08 -3.67 8.07
CA MET A 198 -17.68 -3.40 8.40
C MET A 198 -17.51 -1.93 8.79
N PRO A 199 -16.66 -1.62 9.78
CA PRO A 199 -16.34 -0.23 10.10
C PRO A 199 -15.75 0.49 8.88
N ALA A 200 -16.13 1.76 8.72
CA ALA A 200 -15.64 2.59 7.64
C ALA A 200 -14.14 2.89 7.78
N ASP A 201 -13.68 3.10 9.01
CA ASP A 201 -12.29 3.39 9.39
C ASP A 201 -12.07 2.94 10.85
N PHE A 202 -10.84 2.60 11.22
CA PHE A 202 -10.41 2.33 12.61
C PHE A 202 -9.63 3.50 13.21
N GLY A 203 -9.51 4.60 12.46
CA GLY A 203 -8.61 5.71 12.76
C GLY A 203 -7.23 5.48 12.16
N GLU A 204 -6.51 6.58 11.92
CA GLU A 204 -5.14 6.50 11.41
C GLU A 204 -4.16 6.23 12.56
N ALA A 205 -3.37 5.16 12.43
CA ALA A 205 -2.28 4.90 13.36
C ALA A 205 -1.15 5.91 13.14
N ARG A 206 -0.68 6.55 14.21
CA ARG A 206 0.38 7.57 14.15
C ARG A 206 1.67 6.98 13.56
N CYS A 207 2.02 7.42 12.36
CA CYS A 207 3.33 7.16 11.76
C CYS A 207 4.32 8.29 12.10
N PRO A 208 5.48 7.98 12.73
CA PRO A 208 6.49 9.00 13.04
C PRO A 208 7.43 9.33 11.87
N PHE A 209 7.36 8.58 10.77
CA PHE A 209 8.21 8.75 9.58
C PHE A 209 7.51 9.55 8.49
N GLY A 210 8.27 10.35 7.72
CA GLY A 210 7.75 11.20 6.65
C GLY A 210 8.83 12.07 6.02
N ASP A 211 8.45 12.90 5.05
CA ASP A 211 9.30 13.78 4.21
C ASP A 211 10.27 14.71 4.99
N ARG A 212 10.13 14.84 6.32
CA ARG A 212 11.06 15.59 7.18
C ARG A 212 12.25 14.77 7.70
N ASN A 213 12.26 13.45 7.49
CA ASN A 213 13.28 12.51 7.96
C ASN A 213 14.02 11.82 6.80
N ARG A 214 13.95 12.36 5.57
CA ARG A 214 14.73 11.92 4.41
C ARG A 214 15.76 12.96 4.01
#